data_AF-A0A9N8DXY2-F1
#
_entry.id   AF-A0A9N8DXY2-F1
#
_cell.length_a   1.000
_cell.length_b   1.000
_cell.length_c   1.000
_cell.angle_alpha   90.00
_cell.angle_beta   90.00
_cell.angle_gamma   90.00
#
_symmetry.space_group_name_H-M   'P 1'
#
loop_
_entity.id
_entity.type
_entity.pdbx_description
1 polymer ?
#
loop_
_entity_poly.entity_id
_entity_poly.type
_entity_poly.pdbx_seq_one_letter_code
_entity_poly.pdbx_strand_id
1 'polypeptide(L)'
;MQEGSWNGTDECTNLLTGATAETKSTWDNSTSTRRESAKKNILVACFLLAIAVSCFLVSSSPTTIYPLEKILSSSQRHASPCGTLSNAVFADMHDGDQKIVSIVSSNQNVLQIHSASEDESWTVTAPLDPNTCTAMVDFDVPGKPSPPPVPLLVTLWTMERRSTGIHQKQKLTLEFTDPSQTIAPSKDTPLNHWVQVG
;
A
#
# COMPACT_ATOMS: atom_id res chain seq x y z
N MET A 1 -0.66 36.57 -26.28
CA MET A 1 0.80 36.55 -26.48
C MET A 1 1.39 37.72 -25.72
N GLN A 2 2.03 37.42 -24.60
CA GLN A 2 3.00 38.29 -23.93
C GLN A 2 3.86 37.35 -23.08
N GLU A 3 5.07 37.11 -23.56
CA GLU A 3 6.06 36.24 -22.95
C GLU A 3 6.71 36.96 -21.78
N GLY A 4 6.59 36.38 -20.58
CA GLY A 4 7.31 36.82 -19.39
C GLY A 4 8.66 36.14 -19.32
N SER A 5 9.70 36.86 -19.74
CA SER A 5 11.11 36.49 -19.60
C SER A 5 11.52 36.42 -18.13
N TRP A 6 11.93 35.24 -17.67
CA TRP A 6 12.63 35.06 -16.39
C TRP A 6 14.11 34.78 -16.66
N ASN A 7 14.94 35.83 -16.55
CA ASN A 7 16.39 35.69 -16.41
C ASN A 7 16.71 35.62 -14.91
N GLY A 8 17.24 34.49 -14.47
CA GLY A 8 17.75 34.28 -13.11
C GLY A 8 18.93 33.33 -13.16
N THR A 9 20.08 33.83 -13.60
CA THR A 9 21.40 33.25 -13.35
C THR A 9 21.95 33.87 -12.08
N ASP A 10 22.27 33.05 -11.08
CA ASP A 10 23.26 33.30 -10.01
C ASP A 10 23.53 31.93 -9.36
N GLU A 11 24.53 31.18 -9.83
CA GLU A 11 25.89 31.12 -9.25
C GLU A 11 25.92 30.92 -7.72
N CYS A 12 26.06 29.66 -7.30
CA CYS A 12 26.67 29.30 -6.01
C CYS A 12 27.86 28.38 -6.28
N THR A 13 29.02 28.98 -6.51
CA THR A 13 30.32 28.31 -6.59
C THR A 13 30.90 27.98 -5.21
N ASN A 14 31.29 26.72 -5.07
CA ASN A 14 32.43 26.15 -4.33
C ASN A 14 33.30 27.05 -3.45
N LEU A 15 33.35 26.72 -2.15
CA LEU A 15 34.45 26.88 -1.17
C LEU A 15 34.12 25.85 -0.05
N LEU A 16 34.93 24.93 0.48
CA LEU A 16 36.37 24.67 0.50
C LEU A 16 36.59 23.19 0.86
N THR A 17 37.49 22.55 0.11
CA THR A 17 38.54 21.60 0.50
C THR A 17 38.58 21.00 1.93
N GLY A 18 38.66 19.67 1.97
CA GLY A 18 39.84 18.98 2.52
C GLY A 18 39.77 18.46 3.96
N ALA A 19 39.56 17.14 4.12
CA ALA A 19 40.21 16.33 5.15
C ALA A 19 40.12 14.83 4.79
N THR A 20 41.22 14.32 4.24
CA THR A 20 41.56 12.89 4.17
C THR A 20 41.95 12.36 5.54
N ALA A 21 41.50 11.16 5.93
CA ALA A 21 42.36 10.14 6.53
C ALA A 21 41.57 8.85 6.79
N GLU A 22 42.04 7.79 6.14
CA GLU A 22 41.79 6.40 6.47
C GLU A 22 42.23 6.09 7.90
N THR A 23 41.54 5.16 8.58
CA THR A 23 42.22 4.22 9.47
C THR A 23 41.47 2.91 9.51
N LYS A 24 42.12 1.92 8.90
CA LYS A 24 41.82 0.49 8.90
C LYS A 24 42.51 -0.06 10.16
N SER A 25 41.78 -0.74 11.05
CA SER A 25 42.41 -1.59 12.07
C SER A 25 41.65 -2.90 12.20
N THR A 26 42.17 -3.90 11.50
CA THR A 26 41.96 -5.32 11.75
C THR A 26 42.78 -5.70 12.99
N TRP A 27 42.17 -6.40 13.96
CA TRP A 27 42.90 -7.19 14.95
C TRP A 27 42.19 -8.53 15.13
N ASP A 28 42.96 -9.58 14.94
CA ASP A 28 42.57 -10.98 14.96
C ASP A 28 42.54 -11.57 16.38
N ASN A 29 41.75 -12.65 16.46
CA ASN A 29 42.03 -13.93 17.10
C ASN A 29 41.79 -14.21 18.59
N SER A 30 41.06 -15.33 18.73
CA SER A 30 41.33 -16.48 19.60
C SER A 30 40.65 -16.56 20.97
N THR A 31 39.60 -17.40 20.98
CA THR A 31 39.34 -18.52 21.92
C THR A 31 40.26 -18.69 23.13
N SER A 32 39.69 -18.82 24.34
CA SER A 32 40.04 -19.88 25.31
C SER A 32 39.26 -19.79 26.65
N THR A 33 38.50 -20.86 26.93
CA THR A 33 38.27 -21.58 28.21
C THR A 33 37.90 -20.89 29.55
N ARG A 34 36.71 -21.27 30.05
CA ARG A 34 36.39 -21.98 31.32
C ARG A 34 37.12 -21.61 32.63
N ARG A 35 36.36 -21.12 33.63
CA ARG A 35 36.23 -21.64 35.03
C ARG A 35 35.21 -20.80 35.83
N GLU A 36 34.14 -21.44 36.32
CA GLU A 36 33.83 -21.68 37.74
C GLU A 36 33.44 -20.44 38.57
N SER A 37 32.21 -20.36 39.07
CA SER A 37 31.89 -20.93 40.39
C SER A 37 30.41 -20.73 40.75
N ALA A 38 29.88 -21.73 41.46
CA ALA A 38 28.50 -21.93 41.84
C ALA A 38 28.08 -21.17 43.11
N LYS A 39 26.79 -20.89 43.26
CA LYS A 39 26.11 -20.90 44.58
C LYS A 39 24.72 -21.51 44.46
N LYS A 40 24.56 -22.65 45.15
CA LYS A 40 23.31 -23.34 45.50
C LYS A 40 22.57 -22.55 46.58
N ASN A 41 21.24 -22.66 46.66
CA ASN A 41 20.58 -23.22 47.83
C ASN A 41 19.09 -23.51 47.60
N ILE A 42 18.72 -24.69 48.08
CA ILE A 42 17.44 -25.39 48.10
C ILE A 42 16.72 -25.01 49.40
N LEU A 43 15.38 -24.90 49.40
CA LEU A 43 14.58 -25.35 50.53
C LEU A 43 13.17 -25.78 50.12
N VAL A 44 12.80 -26.96 50.59
CA VAL A 44 11.57 -27.73 50.43
C VAL A 44 10.71 -27.56 51.69
N ALA A 45 9.38 -27.54 51.58
CA ALA A 45 8.49 -28.14 52.59
C ALA A 45 7.04 -28.31 52.10
N CYS A 46 6.59 -29.56 52.05
CA CYS A 46 5.20 -30.02 51.95
C CYS A 46 4.45 -29.85 53.29
N PHE A 47 3.13 -29.71 53.27
CA PHE A 47 2.24 -30.26 54.31
C PHE A 47 0.86 -30.65 53.74
N LEU A 48 0.41 -31.82 54.16
CA LEU A 48 -0.77 -32.60 53.77
C LEU A 48 -2.06 -32.12 54.48
N LEU A 49 -3.24 -32.37 53.88
CA LEU A 49 -4.33 -33.12 54.57
C LEU A 49 -5.44 -33.56 53.60
N ALA A 50 -5.87 -34.82 53.76
CA ALA A 50 -6.97 -35.49 53.07
C ALA A 50 -8.33 -35.29 53.80
N ILE A 51 -9.41 -35.93 53.27
CA ILE A 51 -10.81 -36.10 53.74
C ILE A 51 -11.79 -35.47 52.70
N ALA A 52 -12.84 -36.10 52.15
CA ALA A 52 -13.46 -37.42 52.27
C ALA A 52 -14.18 -37.77 50.95
N VAL A 53 -14.31 -39.08 50.69
CA VAL A 53 -15.16 -39.69 49.66
C VAL A 53 -16.57 -39.87 50.22
N SER A 54 -17.58 -39.38 49.51
CA SER A 54 -18.96 -39.88 49.61
C SER A 54 -19.60 -39.88 48.22
N CYS A 55 -19.84 -41.10 47.72
CA CYS A 55 -20.62 -41.37 46.53
C CYS A 55 -22.07 -40.88 46.71
N PHE A 56 -22.57 -40.11 45.75
CA PHE A 56 -23.98 -40.13 45.39
C PHE A 56 -24.09 -40.19 43.87
N LEU A 57 -24.85 -41.20 43.43
CA LEU A 57 -25.24 -41.46 42.06
C LEU A 57 -26.24 -40.41 41.56
N VAL A 58 -26.44 -40.42 40.23
CA VAL A 58 -27.64 -40.00 39.48
C VAL A 58 -27.45 -38.76 38.59
N SER A 59 -27.25 -39.08 37.30
CA SER A 59 -28.10 -38.65 36.18
C SER A 59 -27.73 -37.40 35.36
N SER A 60 -27.89 -37.65 34.06
CA SER A 60 -28.09 -36.75 32.93
C SER A 60 -26.86 -35.99 32.42
N SER A 61 -26.22 -36.59 31.42
CA SER A 61 -25.47 -35.88 30.39
C SER A 61 -26.37 -34.81 29.77
N PRO A 62 -25.98 -33.53 29.73
CA PRO A 62 -26.62 -32.57 28.85
C PRO A 62 -26.14 -32.87 27.43
N THR A 63 -27.06 -33.39 26.61
CA THR A 63 -26.90 -33.49 25.16
C THR A 63 -26.53 -32.12 24.63
N THR A 64 -25.27 -31.95 24.25
CA THR A 64 -24.81 -30.72 23.60
C THR A 64 -25.26 -30.78 22.15
N ILE A 65 -26.49 -30.33 21.89
CA ILE A 65 -26.97 -30.05 20.55
C ILE A 65 -26.33 -28.74 20.13
N TYR A 66 -25.20 -28.80 19.42
CA TYR A 66 -24.76 -27.68 18.61
C TYR A 66 -25.69 -27.62 17.38
N PRO A 67 -26.50 -26.56 17.20
CA PRO A 67 -27.19 -26.39 15.95
C PRO A 67 -26.16 -26.21 14.84
N LEU A 68 -26.29 -27.12 13.87
CA LEU A 68 -25.63 -27.13 12.58
C LEU A 68 -25.75 -25.74 11.93
N GLU A 69 -24.60 -25.25 11.48
CA GLU A 69 -24.38 -24.24 10.45
C GLU A 69 -25.65 -23.67 9.80
N LYS A 70 -26.02 -22.48 10.24
CA LYS A 70 -26.38 -21.43 9.29
C LYS A 70 -25.41 -20.29 9.49
N ILE A 71 -24.19 -20.49 8.99
CA ILE A 71 -23.34 -19.37 8.61
C ILE A 71 -24.08 -18.69 7.45
N LEU A 72 -25.05 -17.85 7.81
CA LEU A 72 -25.43 -16.74 6.97
C LEU A 72 -24.17 -15.89 6.91
N SER A 73 -23.32 -16.20 5.93
CA SER A 73 -22.39 -15.22 5.40
C SER A 73 -23.29 -14.12 4.88
N SER A 74 -23.54 -13.12 5.74
CA SER A 74 -23.99 -11.84 5.25
C SER A 74 -22.90 -11.45 4.28
N SER A 75 -23.22 -11.47 2.98
CA SER A 75 -22.50 -10.68 2.00
C SER A 75 -22.76 -9.22 2.39
N GLN A 76 -22.10 -8.79 3.48
CA GLN A 76 -21.77 -7.40 3.65
C GLN A 76 -20.88 -7.14 2.45
N ARG A 77 -21.44 -6.48 1.44
CA ARG A 77 -20.63 -5.75 0.47
C ARG A 77 -19.88 -4.71 1.28
N HIS A 78 -18.77 -5.11 1.89
CA HIS A 78 -17.86 -4.17 2.48
C HIS A 78 -17.49 -3.22 1.35
N ALA A 79 -17.80 -1.95 1.56
CA ALA A 79 -17.33 -0.90 0.68
C ALA A 79 -15.82 -1.11 0.50
N SER A 80 -15.35 -1.11 -0.75
CA SER A 80 -13.92 -1.22 -1.00
C SER A 80 -13.22 -0.14 -0.18
N PRO A 81 -12.16 -0.45 0.59
CA PRO A 81 -11.39 0.57 1.32
C PRO A 81 -10.79 1.63 0.39
N CYS A 82 -10.66 1.32 -0.91
CA CYS A 82 -10.27 2.26 -1.96
C CYS A 82 -11.41 3.17 -2.45
N GLY A 83 -12.58 3.07 -1.83
CA GLY A 83 -13.78 3.81 -2.20
C GLY A 83 -14.52 3.22 -3.39
N THR A 84 -15.55 3.93 -3.83
CA THR A 84 -16.28 3.68 -5.07
C THR A 84 -16.10 4.88 -5.99
N LEU A 85 -15.95 4.61 -7.29
CA LEU A 85 -15.72 5.64 -8.29
C LEU A 85 -16.53 5.26 -9.54
N SER A 86 -17.28 6.20 -10.08
CA SER A 86 -18.08 5.96 -11.29
C SER A 86 -17.91 7.14 -12.24
N ASN A 87 -17.35 6.85 -13.42
CA ASN A 87 -17.13 7.79 -14.51
C ASN A 87 -16.51 9.12 -14.07
N ALA A 88 -15.55 9.06 -13.15
CA ALA A 88 -14.85 10.25 -12.70
C ALA A 88 -13.81 10.65 -13.74
N VAL A 89 -13.75 11.94 -14.04
CA VAL A 89 -12.83 12.49 -15.02
C VAL A 89 -11.52 12.84 -14.32
N PHE A 90 -10.41 12.45 -14.91
CA PHE A 90 -9.08 12.76 -14.45
C PHE A 90 -8.31 13.49 -15.56
N ALA A 91 -7.58 14.54 -15.20
CA ALA A 91 -6.63 15.20 -16.08
C ALA A 91 -5.30 14.44 -16.05
N ASP A 92 -4.83 14.05 -17.22
CA ASP A 92 -3.50 13.48 -17.41
C ASP A 92 -2.46 14.60 -17.38
N MET A 93 -1.61 14.63 -16.35
CA MET A 93 -0.69 15.74 -16.17
C MET A 93 0.54 15.67 -17.09
N HIS A 94 0.80 14.53 -17.74
CA HIS A 94 1.88 14.37 -18.69
C HIS A 94 1.44 14.76 -20.11
N ASP A 95 0.27 14.28 -20.54
CA ASP A 95 -0.21 14.42 -21.92
C ASP A 95 -1.24 15.55 -22.11
N GLY A 96 -1.83 16.05 -21.02
CA GLY A 96 -2.78 17.18 -21.03
C GLY A 96 -4.20 16.82 -21.49
N ASP A 97 -4.49 15.56 -21.78
CA ASP A 97 -5.82 15.06 -22.10
C ASP A 97 -6.58 14.59 -20.84
N GLN A 98 -7.77 14.02 -21.04
CA GLN A 98 -8.62 13.55 -19.94
C GLN A 98 -8.93 12.06 -20.09
N LYS A 99 -9.06 11.39 -18.95
CA LYS A 99 -9.41 9.98 -18.85
C LYS A 99 -10.63 9.82 -17.97
N ILE A 100 -11.46 8.82 -18.25
CA ILE A 100 -12.60 8.46 -17.41
C ILE A 100 -12.23 7.21 -16.63
N VAL A 101 -12.38 7.26 -15.30
CA VAL A 101 -12.01 6.21 -14.37
C VAL A 101 -13.19 5.76 -13.53
N SER A 102 -13.34 4.45 -13.38
CA SER A 102 -14.33 3.80 -12.53
C SER A 102 -13.69 2.72 -11.65
N ILE A 103 -14.17 2.57 -10.42
CA ILE A 103 -13.86 1.47 -9.51
C ILE A 103 -15.14 0.65 -9.35
N VAL A 104 -15.16 -0.54 -9.96
CA VAL A 104 -16.31 -1.44 -9.97
C VAL A 104 -16.17 -2.43 -8.80
N SER A 105 -16.87 -2.14 -7.71
CA SER A 105 -16.81 -2.93 -6.46
C SER A 105 -17.76 -4.13 -6.41
N SER A 106 -18.44 -4.47 -7.51
CA SER A 106 -19.56 -5.41 -7.43
C SER A 106 -19.15 -6.85 -7.16
N ASN A 107 -17.92 -7.29 -7.46
CA ASN A 107 -17.39 -8.62 -7.11
C ASN A 107 -15.85 -8.76 -7.08
N GLN A 108 -15.09 -7.87 -7.72
CA GLN A 108 -13.66 -8.10 -7.99
C GLN A 108 -12.74 -6.89 -7.78
N ASN A 109 -13.26 -5.77 -7.26
CA ASN A 109 -12.52 -4.49 -7.14
C ASN A 109 -11.73 -4.20 -8.43
N VAL A 110 -12.43 -3.83 -9.49
CA VAL A 110 -11.78 -3.60 -10.79
C VAL A 110 -11.62 -2.11 -11.02
N LEU A 111 -10.41 -1.68 -11.36
CA LEU A 111 -10.14 -0.37 -11.93
C LEU A 111 -10.41 -0.45 -13.44
N GLN A 112 -11.27 0.43 -13.94
CA GLN A 112 -11.53 0.59 -15.36
C GLN A 112 -11.15 2.01 -15.79
N ILE A 113 -10.40 2.11 -16.89
CA ILE A 113 -9.94 3.38 -17.46
C ILE A 113 -10.28 3.38 -18.95
N HIS A 114 -10.83 4.47 -19.46
CA HIS A 114 -11.02 4.69 -20.90
C HIS A 114 -10.73 6.15 -21.27
N SER A 115 -10.54 6.40 -22.57
CA SER A 115 -10.35 7.75 -23.08
C SER A 115 -11.60 8.60 -22.81
N ALA A 116 -11.40 9.88 -22.49
CA ALA A 116 -12.48 10.87 -22.52
C ALA A 116 -12.65 11.50 -23.92
N SER A 117 -11.74 11.21 -24.86
CA SER A 117 -11.81 11.70 -26.23
C SER A 117 -12.84 10.91 -27.05
N GLU A 118 -13.51 11.60 -27.97
CA GLU A 118 -14.39 10.95 -28.96
C GLU A 118 -13.59 10.30 -30.11
N ASP A 119 -12.33 10.72 -30.31
CA ASP A 119 -11.46 10.25 -31.38
C ASP A 119 -10.71 8.95 -31.02
N GLU A 120 -10.82 8.50 -29.77
CA GLU A 120 -10.13 7.32 -29.25
C GLU A 120 -11.10 6.36 -28.59
N SER A 121 -11.08 5.10 -29.02
CA SER A 121 -11.89 4.04 -28.44
C SER A 121 -11.02 2.95 -27.84
N TRP A 122 -10.52 3.18 -26.62
CA TRP A 122 -9.79 2.16 -25.87
C TRP A 122 -10.30 2.09 -24.43
N THR A 123 -10.19 0.91 -23.83
CA THR A 123 -10.54 0.66 -22.43
C THR A 123 -9.56 -0.35 -21.87
N VAL A 124 -9.06 -0.09 -20.67
CA VAL A 124 -8.27 -1.04 -19.89
C VAL A 124 -9.00 -1.36 -18.59
N THR A 125 -8.90 -2.62 -18.16
CA THR A 125 -9.39 -3.09 -16.87
C THR A 125 -8.26 -3.77 -16.13
N ALA A 126 -8.09 -3.43 -14.85
CA ALA A 126 -7.08 -4.02 -14.00
C ALA A 126 -7.68 -4.41 -12.63
N PRO A 127 -7.30 -5.56 -12.04
CA PRO A 127 -7.64 -5.86 -10.66
C PRO A 127 -7.01 -4.83 -9.72
N LEU A 128 -7.82 -4.23 -8.84
CA LEU A 128 -7.41 -3.31 -7.80
C LEU A 128 -7.28 -4.09 -6.48
N ASP A 129 -6.09 -4.08 -5.90
CA ASP A 129 -5.85 -4.66 -4.58
C ASP A 129 -6.51 -3.76 -3.52
N PRO A 130 -7.52 -4.24 -2.78
CA PRO A 130 -8.18 -3.45 -1.75
C PRO A 130 -7.26 -3.11 -0.57
N ASN A 131 -6.17 -3.85 -0.33
CA ASN A 131 -5.33 -3.59 0.84
C ASN A 131 -4.36 -2.44 0.61
N THR A 132 -3.96 -2.24 -0.65
CA THR A 132 -2.94 -1.24 -1.04
C THR A 132 -3.50 -0.15 -1.93
N CYS A 133 -4.71 -0.34 -2.48
CA CYS A 133 -5.31 0.53 -3.49
C CYS A 133 -4.41 0.73 -4.71
N THR A 134 -3.77 -0.36 -5.13
CA THR A 134 -2.90 -0.41 -6.30
C THR A 134 -3.43 -1.36 -7.37
N ALA A 135 -3.07 -1.09 -8.62
CA ALA A 135 -3.32 -2.00 -9.74
C ALA A 135 -2.16 -1.98 -10.74
N MET A 136 -1.84 -3.12 -11.35
CA MET A 136 -0.97 -3.16 -12.52
C MET A 136 -1.82 -2.95 -13.76
N VAL A 137 -1.56 -1.85 -14.48
CA VAL A 137 -2.33 -1.44 -15.66
C VAL A 137 -1.48 -1.64 -16.90
N ASP A 138 -1.92 -2.53 -17.77
CA ASP A 138 -1.33 -2.71 -19.09
C ASP A 138 -2.08 -1.85 -20.12
N PHE A 139 -1.40 -0.83 -20.62
CA PHE A 139 -1.97 0.09 -21.59
C PHE A 139 -1.77 -0.37 -23.03
N ASP A 140 -1.09 -1.49 -23.30
CA ASP A 140 -0.99 -2.09 -24.63
C ASP A 140 -2.32 -2.78 -25.01
N VAL A 141 -3.33 -1.95 -25.27
CA VAL A 141 -4.68 -2.36 -25.64
C VAL A 141 -5.03 -1.82 -27.03
N PRO A 142 -5.87 -2.53 -27.81
CA PRO A 142 -6.29 -2.05 -29.12
C PRO A 142 -6.89 -0.64 -29.08
N GLY A 143 -6.47 0.20 -30.03
CA GLY A 143 -7.01 1.56 -30.20
C GLY A 143 -6.36 2.64 -29.35
N LYS A 144 -5.49 2.30 -28.38
CA LYS A 144 -4.73 3.31 -27.62
C LYS A 144 -3.51 3.76 -28.44
N PRO A 145 -3.35 5.07 -28.73
CA PRO A 145 -2.14 5.56 -29.37
C PRO A 145 -0.97 5.51 -28.38
N SER A 146 0.20 5.07 -28.88
CA SER A 146 1.49 5.14 -28.20
C SER A 146 1.48 4.67 -26.74
N PRO A 147 1.08 3.41 -26.45
CA PRO A 147 1.09 2.91 -25.08
C PRO A 147 2.52 2.86 -24.52
N PRO A 148 2.69 2.99 -23.18
CA PRO A 148 3.99 2.72 -22.54
C PRO A 148 4.47 1.30 -22.88
N PRO A 149 5.78 1.07 -22.99
CA PRO A 149 6.35 -0.23 -23.38
C PRO A 149 6.19 -1.33 -22.31
N VAL A 150 5.72 -0.98 -21.12
CA VAL A 150 5.54 -1.88 -19.98
C VAL A 150 4.27 -1.53 -19.20
N PRO A 151 3.65 -2.50 -18.50
CA PRO A 151 2.57 -2.20 -17.56
C PRO A 151 3.05 -1.29 -16.42
N LEU A 152 2.21 -0.33 -16.04
CA LEU A 152 2.51 0.62 -14.98
C LEU A 152 1.77 0.25 -13.70
N LEU A 153 2.41 0.50 -12.55
CA LEU A 153 1.73 0.43 -11.26
C LEU A 153 0.98 1.73 -11.06
N VAL A 154 -0.34 1.65 -10.91
CA VAL A 154 -1.15 2.78 -10.45
C VAL A 154 -1.41 2.66 -8.96
N THR A 155 -1.23 3.76 -8.23
CA THR A 155 -1.60 3.89 -6.81
C THR A 155 -2.67 4.96 -6.66
N LEU A 156 -3.78 4.62 -6.02
CA LEU A 156 -4.84 5.58 -5.71
C LEU A 156 -4.49 6.35 -4.43
N TRP A 157 -4.39 7.66 -4.56
CA TRP A 157 -4.13 8.60 -3.47
C TRP A 157 -5.32 9.54 -3.25
N THR A 158 -5.51 9.96 -2.01
CA THR A 158 -6.38 11.09 -1.66
C THR A 158 -5.53 12.33 -1.49
N MET A 159 -5.69 13.30 -2.38
CA MET A 159 -5.09 14.62 -2.25
C MET A 159 -5.98 15.51 -1.40
N GLU A 160 -5.46 16.00 -0.28
CA GLU A 160 -6.18 16.85 0.66
C GLU A 160 -5.70 18.30 0.60
N ARG A 161 -6.63 19.25 0.46
CA ARG A 161 -6.32 20.65 0.66
C ARG A 161 -6.13 20.93 2.15
N ARG A 162 -4.91 21.27 2.56
CA ARG A 162 -4.68 21.84 3.90
C ARG A 162 -5.50 23.12 4.05
N SER A 163 -6.40 23.13 5.02
CA SER A 163 -7.31 24.24 5.33
C SER A 163 -7.58 24.28 6.83
N THR A 164 -7.62 25.48 7.42
CA THR A 164 -7.87 25.71 8.85
C THR A 164 -9.36 25.86 9.19
N GLY A 165 -10.27 25.28 8.39
CA GLY A 165 -11.73 25.37 8.57
C GLY A 165 -12.47 24.07 8.29
N ILE A 166 -13.80 24.09 8.44
CA ILE A 166 -14.70 22.91 8.39
C ILE A 166 -14.81 22.30 6.98
N HIS A 167 -14.33 22.99 5.95
CA HIS A 167 -14.38 22.52 4.56
C HIS A 167 -13.02 21.97 4.13
N GLN A 168 -12.77 20.70 4.45
CA GLN A 168 -11.72 19.94 3.77
C GLN A 168 -12.19 19.62 2.35
N LYS A 169 -11.41 20.05 1.36
CA LYS A 169 -11.63 19.66 -0.04
C LYS A 169 -10.62 18.57 -0.36
N GLN A 170 -11.12 17.45 -0.86
CA GLN A 170 -10.32 16.32 -1.29
C GLN A 170 -10.50 16.11 -2.79
N LYS A 171 -9.48 15.56 -3.42
CA LYS A 171 -9.51 15.06 -4.79
C LYS A 171 -8.84 13.69 -4.80
N LEU A 172 -9.25 12.81 -5.69
CA LEU A 172 -8.49 11.61 -5.97
C LEU A 172 -7.34 11.92 -6.93
N THR A 173 -6.23 11.23 -6.74
CA THR A 173 -5.08 11.26 -7.63
C THR A 173 -4.66 9.83 -7.93
N LEU A 174 -4.35 9.53 -9.18
CA LEU A 174 -3.73 8.27 -9.59
C LEU A 174 -2.26 8.55 -9.87
N GLU A 175 -1.37 7.96 -9.09
CA GLU A 175 0.07 8.02 -9.35
C GLU A 175 0.51 6.80 -10.15
N PHE A 176 1.27 7.03 -11.22
CA PHE A 176 1.82 5.97 -12.06
C PHE A 176 3.32 5.85 -11.82
N THR A 177 3.78 4.65 -11.49
CA THR A 177 5.20 4.31 -11.41
C THR A 177 5.51 3.11 -12.30
N ASP A 178 6.80 2.90 -12.55
CA ASP A 178 7.30 1.78 -13.34
C ASP A 178 8.15 0.84 -12.45
N PRO A 179 7.57 -0.26 -11.96
CA PRO A 179 8.29 -1.25 -11.16
C PRO A 179 9.40 -2.00 -11.92
N SER A 180 9.34 -2.07 -13.27
CA SER A 180 10.36 -2.75 -14.06
C SER A 180 11.57 -1.87 -14.36
N GLN A 181 11.51 -0.56 -14.06
CA GLN A 181 12.60 0.40 -14.28
C GLN A 181 13.04 0.49 -15.74
N THR A 182 12.09 0.27 -16.66
CA THR A 182 12.31 0.39 -18.10
C THR A 182 12.25 1.84 -18.57
N ILE A 183 11.41 2.65 -17.94
CA ILE A 183 11.17 4.07 -18.22
C ILE A 183 11.78 4.93 -17.09
N ALA A 184 11.56 4.54 -15.83
CA ALA A 184 12.00 5.31 -14.66
C ALA A 184 13.35 4.80 -14.09
N PRO A 185 14.22 5.69 -13.57
CA PRO A 185 15.49 5.28 -12.96
C PRO A 185 15.32 4.51 -11.65
N SER A 186 14.16 4.64 -10.98
CA SER A 186 13.80 3.84 -9.81
C SER A 186 12.31 3.52 -9.84
N LYS A 187 11.95 2.41 -9.18
CA LYS A 187 10.56 1.93 -9.07
C LYS A 187 9.60 2.89 -8.36
N ASP A 188 10.15 3.80 -7.55
CA ASP A 188 9.38 4.74 -6.72
C ASP A 188 9.35 6.15 -7.35
N THR A 189 10.00 6.34 -8.50
CA THR A 189 9.95 7.61 -9.24
C THR A 189 8.59 7.70 -9.95
N PRO A 190 7.76 8.72 -9.66
CA PRO A 190 6.52 8.92 -10.38
C PRO A 190 6.79 9.27 -11.85
N LEU A 191 6.12 8.58 -12.76
CA LEU A 191 6.11 8.88 -14.18
C LEU A 191 5.02 9.90 -14.52
N ASN A 192 3.88 9.81 -13.84
CA ASN A 192 2.73 10.67 -14.08
C ASN A 192 1.81 10.69 -12.86
N HIS A 193 1.02 11.75 -12.76
CA HIS A 193 -0.13 11.82 -11.87
C HIS A 193 -1.36 12.19 -12.68
N TRP A 194 -2.45 11.47 -12.49
CA TRP A 194 -3.74 11.91 -12.99
C TRP A 194 -4.54 12.49 -11.84
N VAL A 195 -5.05 13.70 -12.00
CA VAL A 195 -5.76 14.42 -10.94
C VAL A 195 -7.23 14.49 -11.27
N GLN A 196 -8.09 14.11 -10.33
CA GLN A 196 -9.53 14.21 -10.51
C GLN A 196 -9.95 15.67 -10.79
N VAL A 197 -10.75 15.84 -11.83
CA VAL A 197 -11.38 17.11 -12.22
C VAL A 197 -12.90 16.98 -12.14
N GLY A 198 -13.55 18.06 -11.71
CA GLY A 198 -14.95 18.08 -11.27
C GLY A 198 -15.06 18.16 -9.75
#